data_AF-A0A6P0KXA4-F1
#
_entry.id   AF-A0A6P0KXA4-F1
#
_cell.length_a   1.000
_cell.length_b   1.000
_cell.length_c   1.000
_cell.angle_alpha   90.00
_cell.angle_beta   90.00
_cell.angle_gamma   90.00
#
_symmetry.space_group_name_H-M   'P 1'
#
loop_
_entity.id
_entity.type
_entity.pdbx_description
1 polymer ?
#
loop_
_entity_poly.entity_id
_entity_poly.type
_entity_poly.pdbx_seq_one_letter_code
_entity_poly.pdbx_strand_id
1 'polypeptide(L)'
;MEPLAAAVVAISTVLATKALEKTGENVGQVVWDQTSQFVESLRNQSPDTVMAIEKTPEVPLNYADVVLEVEAAAKQNPEVAQAMEHLVATVDAEALPNLEEILEKITKALESHEATGENYNNENVKNFAKGDIINQHNPNFGEKQTNIGNIGENQTIQRGENFQNINI
;
A
#
# COMPACT_ATOMS: atom_id res chain seq x y z
N MET A 1 -6.83 2.14 2.92
CA MET A 1 -5.42 2.47 2.61
C MET A 1 -5.11 1.90 1.22
N GLU A 2 -4.12 2.42 0.50
CA GLU A 2 -3.65 1.78 -0.74
C GLU A 2 -3.05 0.39 -0.46
N PRO A 3 -3.29 -0.66 -1.27
CA PRO A 3 -2.85 -2.02 -0.95
C PRO A 3 -1.34 -2.15 -0.71
N LEU A 4 -0.53 -1.47 -1.53
CA LEU A 4 0.93 -1.47 -1.38
C LEU A 4 1.38 -0.76 -0.09
N ALA A 5 0.74 0.36 0.27
CA ALA A 5 1.03 1.07 1.51
C ALA A 5 0.69 0.21 2.74
N ALA A 6 -0.44 -0.50 2.70
CA ALA A 6 -0.83 -1.46 3.73
C ALA A 6 0.18 -2.61 3.86
N ALA A 7 0.68 -3.14 2.74
CA ALA A 7 1.73 -4.16 2.74
C ALA A 7 3.04 -3.65 3.37
N VAL A 8 3.47 -2.43 3.05
CA VAL A 8 4.65 -1.80 3.67
C VAL A 8 4.49 -1.65 5.18
N VAL A 9 3.34 -1.17 5.66
CA VAL A 9 3.07 -1.00 7.10
C VAL A 9 3.02 -2.35 7.82
N ALA A 10 2.31 -3.34 7.25
CA ALA A 10 2.19 -4.67 7.84
C ALA A 10 3.55 -5.38 7.97
N ILE A 11 4.40 -5.30 6.93
CA ILE A 11 5.74 -5.88 6.98
C ILE A 11 6.67 -5.12 7.93
N SER A 12 6.57 -3.80 7.98
CA SER A 12 7.32 -3.00 8.95
C SER A 12 6.95 -3.37 10.39
N THR A 13 5.66 -3.61 10.64
CA THR A 13 5.12 -4.04 11.93
C THR A 13 5.65 -5.43 12.33
N VAL A 14 5.58 -6.43 11.44
CA VAL A 14 6.12 -7.77 11.71
C VAL A 14 7.63 -7.72 12.03
N LEU A 15 8.39 -6.85 11.35
CA LEU A 15 9.82 -6.69 11.62
C LEU A 15 10.08 -5.96 12.94
N ALA A 16 9.28 -4.95 13.29
CA ALA A 16 9.38 -4.23 14.55
C ALA A 16 9.07 -5.14 15.75
N THR A 17 7.95 -5.87 15.72
CA THR A 17 7.54 -6.78 16.80
C THR A 17 8.55 -7.93 16.99
N LYS A 18 9.09 -8.52 15.92
CA LYS A 18 10.19 -9.50 15.98
C LYS A 18 11.49 -8.92 16.58
N ALA A 19 11.77 -7.64 16.39
CA ALA A 19 12.93 -7.01 17.03
C ALA A 19 12.72 -6.89 18.55
N LEU A 20 11.50 -6.57 18.97
CA LEU A 20 11.12 -6.38 20.38
C LEU A 20 11.02 -7.72 21.15
N GLU A 21 10.56 -8.78 20.49
CA GLU A 21 10.64 -10.16 21.01
C GLU A 21 12.09 -10.53 21.40
N LYS A 22 13.09 -10.11 20.60
CA LYS A 22 14.51 -10.36 20.85
C LYS A 22 15.13 -9.46 21.93
N THR A 23 14.58 -8.27 22.18
CA THR A 23 15.03 -7.39 23.28
C THR A 23 14.33 -7.67 24.60
N GLY A 24 13.21 -8.40 24.58
CA GLY A 24 12.36 -8.62 25.76
C GLY A 24 11.50 -7.41 26.11
N GLU A 25 11.27 -6.51 25.15
CA GLU A 25 10.43 -5.33 25.32
C GLU A 25 8.95 -5.69 25.06
N ASN A 26 8.05 -5.18 25.92
CA ASN A 26 6.62 -5.50 25.82
C ASN A 26 5.96 -4.71 24.69
N VAL A 27 5.53 -5.43 23.66
CA VAL A 27 4.53 -4.98 22.69
C VAL A 27 3.14 -5.08 23.32
N GLY A 28 2.19 -4.22 22.94
CA GLY A 28 0.78 -4.40 23.33
C GLY A 28 0.22 -5.73 22.83
N GLN A 29 -0.52 -6.44 23.68
CA GLN A 29 -1.04 -7.79 23.36
C GLN A 29 -1.88 -7.78 22.07
N VAL A 30 -2.62 -6.69 21.81
CA VAL A 30 -3.49 -6.54 20.64
C VAL A 30 -2.67 -6.52 19.35
N VAL A 31 -1.58 -5.74 19.31
CA VAL A 31 -0.62 -5.76 18.19
C VAL A 31 0.01 -7.13 18.02
N TRP A 32 0.40 -7.80 19.12
CA TRP A 32 1.03 -9.12 19.05
C TRP A 32 0.09 -10.19 18.46
N ASP A 33 -1.17 -10.20 18.91
CA ASP A 33 -2.20 -11.12 18.44
C ASP A 33 -2.52 -10.90 16.96
N GLN A 34 -2.64 -9.65 16.51
CA GLN A 34 -2.92 -9.33 15.10
C GLN A 34 -1.69 -9.53 14.19
N THR A 35 -0.47 -9.28 14.70
CA THR A 35 0.77 -9.64 13.99
C THR A 35 0.78 -11.15 13.73
N SER A 36 0.45 -11.94 14.76
CA SER A 36 0.38 -13.39 14.66
C SER A 36 -0.68 -13.86 13.65
N GLN A 37 -1.89 -13.29 13.68
CA GLN A 37 -2.97 -13.57 12.72
C GLN A 37 -2.57 -13.23 11.28
N PHE A 38 -1.94 -12.06 11.06
CA PHE A 38 -1.44 -11.67 9.75
C PHE A 38 -0.37 -12.65 9.24
N VAL A 39 0.62 -12.99 10.06
CA VAL A 39 1.68 -13.94 9.70
C VAL A 39 1.12 -15.35 9.42
N GLU A 40 0.11 -15.81 10.17
CA GLU A 40 -0.54 -17.11 9.93
C GLU A 40 -1.33 -17.12 8.62
N SER A 41 -2.17 -16.11 8.37
CA SER A 41 -2.92 -15.98 7.11
C SER A 41 -1.97 -15.87 5.90
N LEU A 42 -0.91 -15.07 6.01
CA LEU A 42 0.10 -14.94 4.97
C LEU A 42 0.87 -16.24 4.76
N ARG A 43 1.15 -17.04 5.79
CA ARG A 43 1.83 -18.34 5.64
C ARG A 43 0.99 -19.34 4.85
N ASN A 44 -0.33 -19.31 5.03
CA ASN A 44 -1.25 -20.17 4.28
C ASN A 44 -1.28 -19.81 2.78
N GLN A 45 -1.04 -18.55 2.43
CA GLN A 45 -1.04 -18.06 1.04
C GLN A 45 0.34 -18.06 0.37
N SER A 46 1.39 -17.68 1.11
CA SER A 46 2.77 -17.54 0.63
C SER A 46 3.78 -17.92 1.73
N PRO A 47 4.01 -19.24 1.96
CA PRO A 47 4.86 -19.72 3.05
C PRO A 47 6.34 -19.32 2.88
N ASP A 48 6.82 -19.16 1.65
CA ASP A 48 8.19 -18.75 1.35
C ASP A 48 8.45 -17.28 1.72
N THR A 49 7.49 -16.38 1.46
CA THR A 49 7.54 -14.98 1.90
C THR A 49 7.64 -14.88 3.42
N VAL A 50 6.82 -15.64 4.15
CA VAL A 50 6.89 -15.69 5.62
C VAL A 50 8.25 -16.24 6.08
N MET A 51 8.74 -17.32 5.49
CA MET A 51 10.06 -17.88 5.81
C MET A 51 11.19 -16.86 5.58
N ALA A 52 11.11 -16.01 4.56
CA ALA A 52 12.09 -14.95 4.32
C ALA A 52 12.07 -13.88 5.43
N ILE A 53 10.88 -13.42 5.82
CA ILE A 53 10.67 -12.47 6.93
C ILE A 53 11.17 -13.08 8.25
N GLU A 54 10.88 -14.36 8.51
CA GLU A 54 11.30 -15.07 9.73
C GLU A 54 12.82 -15.13 9.89
N LYS A 55 13.56 -15.39 8.79
CA LYS A 55 15.03 -15.41 8.76
C LYS A 55 15.71 -14.05 8.95
N THR A 56 14.96 -12.94 8.94
CA THR A 56 15.53 -11.61 9.23
C THR A 56 15.84 -11.48 10.74
N PRO A 57 17.04 -11.00 11.15
CA PRO A 57 18.09 -10.36 10.34
C PRO A 57 19.26 -11.28 9.93
N GLU A 58 19.20 -12.59 10.16
CA GLU A 58 20.27 -13.55 9.83
C GLU A 58 20.51 -13.66 8.32
N VAL A 59 19.44 -13.52 7.53
CA VAL A 59 19.46 -13.36 6.08
C VAL A 59 18.94 -11.97 5.73
N PRO A 60 19.65 -11.16 4.93
CA PRO A 60 19.15 -9.88 4.44
C PRO A 60 17.89 -10.07 3.59
N LEU A 61 16.84 -9.31 3.90
CA LEU A 61 15.55 -9.36 3.20
C LEU A 61 15.59 -8.51 1.92
N ASN A 62 15.09 -9.02 0.80
CA ASN A 62 14.74 -8.16 -0.33
C ASN A 62 13.36 -7.53 -0.06
N TYR A 63 13.38 -6.33 0.52
CA TYR A 63 12.16 -5.63 0.93
C TYR A 63 11.20 -5.34 -0.24
N ALA A 64 11.70 -5.11 -1.46
CA ALA A 64 10.87 -4.82 -2.61
C ALA A 64 10.03 -6.04 -3.01
N ASP A 65 10.68 -7.18 -3.26
CA ASP A 65 10.02 -8.44 -3.62
C ASP A 65 8.99 -8.85 -2.55
N VAL A 66 9.37 -8.80 -1.26
CA VAL A 66 8.50 -9.20 -0.15
C VAL A 66 7.25 -8.32 -0.05
N VAL A 67 7.36 -7.00 -0.21
CA VAL A 67 6.19 -6.11 -0.20
C VAL A 67 5.27 -6.40 -1.39
N LEU A 68 5.82 -6.67 -2.57
CA LEU A 68 5.04 -7.01 -3.76
C LEU A 68 4.35 -8.37 -3.64
N GLU A 69 5.01 -9.37 -3.06
CA GLU A 69 4.43 -10.69 -2.76
C GLU A 69 3.27 -10.58 -1.75
N VAL A 70 3.43 -9.76 -0.71
CA VAL A 70 2.39 -9.51 0.31
C VAL A 70 1.19 -8.78 -0.29
N GLU A 71 1.43 -7.76 -1.11
CA GLU A 71 0.36 -7.04 -1.83
C GLU A 71 -0.39 -7.99 -2.78
N ALA A 72 0.34 -8.86 -3.50
CA ALA A 72 -0.26 -9.88 -4.36
C ALA A 72 -1.06 -10.93 -3.58
N ALA A 73 -0.54 -11.41 -2.45
CA ALA A 73 -1.22 -12.35 -1.57
C ALA A 73 -2.56 -11.76 -1.04
N ALA A 74 -2.54 -10.51 -0.58
CA ALA A 74 -3.75 -9.81 -0.15
C ALA A 74 -4.77 -9.61 -1.29
N LYS A 75 -4.31 -9.25 -2.50
CA LYS A 75 -5.19 -9.14 -3.69
C LYS A 75 -5.83 -10.47 -4.11
N GLN A 76 -5.20 -11.60 -3.81
CA GLN A 76 -5.68 -12.95 -4.16
C GLN A 76 -6.51 -13.59 -3.05
N ASN A 77 -6.28 -13.24 -1.79
CA ASN A 77 -6.89 -13.87 -0.63
C ASN A 77 -7.52 -12.84 0.33
N PRO A 78 -8.86 -12.78 0.43
CA PRO A 78 -9.57 -11.85 1.32
C PRO A 78 -9.24 -12.00 2.81
N GLU A 79 -8.83 -13.17 3.27
CA GLU A 79 -8.41 -13.40 4.66
C GLU A 79 -7.09 -12.69 4.97
N VAL A 80 -6.13 -12.77 4.04
CA VAL A 80 -4.85 -12.04 4.12
C VAL A 80 -5.08 -10.53 4.04
N ALA A 81 -5.97 -10.07 3.14
CA ALA A 81 -6.33 -8.66 3.06
C ALA A 81 -6.96 -8.14 4.37
N GLN A 82 -7.91 -8.89 4.95
CA GLN A 82 -8.55 -8.51 6.21
C GLN A 82 -7.56 -8.49 7.38
N ALA A 83 -6.71 -9.52 7.51
CA ALA A 83 -5.70 -9.56 8.55
C ALA A 83 -4.67 -8.42 8.42
N MET A 84 -4.29 -8.06 7.19
CA MET A 84 -3.43 -6.91 6.90
C MET A 84 -4.10 -5.58 7.29
N GLU A 85 -5.36 -5.35 6.90
CA GLU A 85 -6.11 -4.14 7.27
C GLU A 85 -6.29 -4.01 8.79
N HIS A 86 -6.61 -5.11 9.48
CA HIS A 86 -6.71 -5.15 10.93
C HIS A 86 -5.38 -4.82 11.63
N LEU A 87 -4.25 -5.35 11.12
CA LEU A 87 -2.93 -5.06 11.67
C LEU A 87 -2.55 -3.59 11.50
N VAL A 88 -2.76 -3.03 10.31
CA VAL A 88 -2.52 -1.61 10.01
C VAL A 88 -3.33 -0.72 10.96
N ALA A 89 -4.63 -0.98 11.11
CA ALA A 89 -5.51 -0.16 11.94
C ALA A 89 -5.14 -0.13 13.44
N THR A 90 -4.52 -1.19 13.97
CA THR A 90 -4.03 -1.21 15.36
C THR A 90 -2.69 -0.51 15.50
N VAL A 91 -1.82 -0.60 14.50
CA VAL A 91 -0.52 0.09 14.51
C VAL A 91 -0.71 1.62 14.45
N ASP A 92 -1.75 2.09 13.77
CA ASP A 92 -2.17 3.51 13.82
C ASP A 92 -2.65 3.95 15.23
N ALA A 93 -2.99 2.99 16.11
CA ALA A 93 -3.46 3.23 17.48
C ALA A 93 -2.41 2.98 18.59
N GLU A 94 -1.34 2.23 18.30
CA GLU A 94 -0.29 1.88 19.26
C GLU A 94 1.11 2.26 18.77
N ALA A 95 1.86 3.02 19.58
CA ALA A 95 3.22 3.44 19.24
C ALA A 95 4.22 2.27 19.29
N LEU A 96 4.69 1.79 18.15
CA LEU A 96 5.71 0.76 18.05
C LEU A 96 7.12 1.35 17.89
N PRO A 97 8.05 1.07 18.82
CA PRO A 97 9.42 1.54 18.68
C PRO A 97 10.11 0.91 17.46
N ASN A 98 10.98 1.69 16.82
CA ASN A 98 11.72 1.36 15.59
C ASN A 98 10.87 1.19 14.31
N LEU A 99 9.54 1.34 14.37
CA LEU A 99 8.66 1.22 13.21
C LEU A 99 9.02 2.23 12.11
N GLU A 100 9.24 3.51 12.46
CA GLU A 100 9.62 4.56 11.51
C GLU A 100 10.94 4.24 10.76
N GLU A 101 11.94 3.73 11.47
CA GLU A 101 13.23 3.35 10.87
C GLU A 101 13.08 2.18 9.88
N ILE A 102 12.18 1.24 10.17
CA ILE A 102 11.90 0.10 9.31
C ILE A 102 11.08 0.55 8.08
N LEU A 103 10.06 1.39 8.27
CA LEU A 103 9.29 2.01 7.17
C LEU A 103 10.22 2.75 6.20
N GLU A 104 11.18 3.53 6.71
CA GLU A 104 12.14 4.27 5.87
C GLU A 104 13.05 3.31 5.06
N LYS A 105 13.52 2.21 5.67
CA LYS A 105 14.33 1.18 4.98
C LYS A 105 13.57 0.50 3.85
N ILE A 106 12.30 0.12 4.08
CA ILE A 106 11.45 -0.51 3.07
C ILE A 106 11.15 0.47 1.94
N THR A 107 10.83 1.72 2.26
CA THR A 107 10.55 2.77 1.26
C THR A 107 11.74 2.99 0.32
N LYS A 108 12.94 3.19 0.88
CA LYS A 108 14.17 3.36 0.09
C LYS A 108 14.50 2.15 -0.80
N ALA A 109 14.19 0.94 -0.32
CA ALA A 109 14.38 -0.27 -1.11
C ALA A 109 13.40 -0.34 -2.30
N LEU A 110 12.14 0.07 -2.13
CA LEU A 110 11.17 0.18 -3.21
C LEU A 110 11.55 1.25 -4.23
N GLU A 111 11.92 2.46 -3.79
CA GLU A 111 12.41 3.53 -4.68
C GLU A 111 13.64 3.09 -5.50
N SER A 112 14.58 2.38 -4.87
CA SER A 112 15.75 1.82 -5.56
C SER A 112 15.38 0.69 -6.54
N HIS A 113 14.30 -0.04 -6.29
CA HIS A 113 13.81 -1.09 -7.18
C HIS A 113 13.16 -0.47 -8.42
N GLU A 114 12.31 0.54 -8.26
CA GLU A 114 11.73 1.32 -9.38
C GLU A 114 12.81 1.95 -10.27
N ALA A 115 13.91 2.41 -9.69
CA ALA A 115 15.03 3.01 -10.43
C ALA A 115 15.86 2.00 -11.25
N THR A 116 15.68 0.68 -11.05
CA THR A 116 16.54 -0.37 -11.64
C THR A 116 15.82 -1.31 -12.61
N GLY A 117 14.49 -1.24 -12.75
CA GLY A 117 13.72 -2.12 -13.63
C GLY A 117 12.62 -1.43 -14.45
N GLU A 118 12.53 -1.76 -15.73
CA GLU A 118 11.41 -1.40 -16.60
C GLU A 118 10.13 -2.19 -16.23
N ASN A 119 9.52 -1.88 -15.07
CA ASN A 119 8.11 -2.16 -14.76
C ASN A 119 7.82 -1.67 -13.33
N TYR A 120 7.01 -0.61 -13.20
CA TYR A 120 5.82 -0.53 -12.32
C TYR A 120 5.19 0.85 -12.52
N ASN A 121 4.23 0.94 -13.44
CA ASN A 121 3.45 2.16 -13.68
C ASN A 121 2.38 2.33 -12.57
N ASN A 122 2.79 2.43 -11.31
CA ASN A 122 1.87 2.67 -10.20
C ASN A 122 2.14 4.03 -9.54
N GLU A 123 1.21 4.97 -9.75
CA GLU A 123 1.28 6.32 -9.19
C GLU A 123 1.27 6.33 -7.65
N ASN A 124 0.86 5.22 -7.02
CA ASN A 124 0.63 5.12 -5.59
C ASN A 124 1.94 5.01 -4.77
N VAL A 125 3.04 4.49 -5.36
CA VAL A 125 4.37 4.47 -4.69
C VAL A 125 4.88 5.89 -4.43
N LYS A 126 4.71 6.77 -5.44
CA LYS A 126 5.13 8.18 -5.40
C LYS A 126 4.34 9.02 -4.40
N ASN A 127 3.17 8.55 -3.97
CA ASN A 127 2.36 9.20 -2.94
C ASN A 127 2.77 8.72 -1.53
N PHE A 128 3.15 7.46 -1.36
CA PHE A 128 3.67 6.94 -0.09
C PHE A 128 4.96 7.67 0.34
N ALA A 129 5.91 7.83 -0.59
CA ALA A 129 7.17 8.56 -0.37
C ALA A 129 7.01 10.08 -0.08
N LYS A 130 5.79 10.63 -0.17
CA LYS A 130 5.50 12.06 0.05
C LYS A 130 4.84 12.40 1.39
N GLY A 131 4.53 11.40 2.23
CA GLY A 131 4.36 11.61 3.68
C GLY A 131 2.95 11.93 4.20
N ASP A 132 1.93 11.16 3.80
CA ASP A 132 0.54 11.29 4.28
C ASP A 132 0.10 10.26 5.35
N ILE A 133 1.04 9.54 5.98
CA ILE A 133 0.69 8.44 6.92
C ILE A 133 0.22 8.95 8.30
N ILE A 134 0.62 10.16 8.73
CA ILE A 134 0.37 10.63 10.10
C ILE A 134 -0.23 12.05 10.12
N ASN A 135 -1.53 12.17 9.79
CA ASN A 135 -2.48 13.09 10.44
C ASN A 135 -3.89 13.05 9.80
N GLN A 136 -4.81 12.24 10.35
CA GLN A 136 -6.26 12.48 10.20
C GLN A 136 -7.02 12.28 11.53
N HIS A 137 -6.73 13.14 12.51
CA HIS A 137 -7.66 13.35 13.63
C HIS A 137 -8.70 14.43 13.24
N ASN A 138 -9.94 13.98 13.11
CA ASN A 138 -11.17 14.70 12.71
C ASN A 138 -11.57 15.80 13.73
N PRO A 139 -12.29 16.91 13.38
CA PRO A 139 -13.75 16.82 13.17
C PRO A 139 -14.41 17.81 12.16
N ASN A 140 -15.51 17.36 11.54
CA ASN A 140 -16.68 18.14 11.08
C ASN A 140 -16.50 19.33 10.11
N PHE A 141 -17.08 19.22 8.91
CA PHE A 141 -18.36 19.89 8.63
C PHE A 141 -19.07 19.22 7.44
N GLY A 142 -20.38 18.97 7.57
CA GLY A 142 -21.19 18.55 6.43
C GLY A 142 -21.93 19.74 5.85
N GLU A 143 -22.01 19.82 4.52
CA GLU A 143 -23.18 20.41 3.87
C GLU A 143 -23.32 19.90 2.43
N LYS A 144 -24.57 19.68 2.01
CA LYS A 144 -24.88 19.31 0.63
C LYS A 144 -24.82 20.56 -0.25
N GLN A 145 -24.29 20.46 -1.46
CA GLN A 145 -24.76 21.31 -2.54
C GLN A 145 -24.66 20.63 -3.90
N THR A 146 -25.83 20.39 -4.49
CA THR A 146 -26.02 20.00 -5.88
C THR A 146 -26.01 21.23 -6.79
N ASN A 147 -25.55 21.03 -8.03
CA ASN A 147 -26.27 21.33 -9.29
C ASN A 147 -25.60 22.31 -10.29
N ILE A 148 -25.89 22.04 -11.58
CA ILE A 148 -25.79 22.87 -12.80
C ILE A 148 -24.39 23.34 -13.29
N GLY A 149 -23.81 22.53 -14.18
CA GLY A 149 -23.71 22.85 -15.62
C GLY A 149 -22.80 23.98 -16.13
N ASN A 150 -21.94 23.64 -17.09
CA ASN A 150 -21.75 24.49 -18.28
C ASN A 150 -21.34 23.67 -19.51
N ILE A 151 -21.87 24.07 -20.68
CA ILE A 151 -21.64 23.43 -21.98
C ILE A 151 -20.51 24.18 -22.69
N GLY A 152 -19.63 23.45 -23.39
CA GLY A 152 -18.44 24.04 -24.02
C GLY A 152 -17.90 23.20 -25.19
N GLU A 153 -18.77 22.71 -26.06
CA GLU A 153 -18.36 22.02 -27.28
C GLU A 153 -17.72 23.01 -28.28
N ASN A 154 -16.51 22.71 -28.74
CA ASN A 154 -16.01 23.24 -30.01
C ASN A 154 -15.00 22.26 -30.64
N GLN A 155 -15.51 21.19 -31.26
CA GLN A 155 -14.71 20.33 -32.13
C GLN A 155 -14.95 20.71 -33.60
N THR A 156 -13.93 21.28 -34.23
CA THR A 156 -13.93 21.57 -35.67
C THR A 156 -13.62 20.30 -36.46
N ILE A 157 -14.62 19.74 -37.15
CA ILE A 157 -14.40 18.81 -38.27
C ILE A 157 -15.32 19.22 -39.42
N GLN A 158 -14.75 19.90 -40.42
CA GLN A 158 -15.41 20.13 -41.71
C GLN A 158 -14.73 19.31 -42.81
N ARG A 159 -15.37 18.23 -43.24
CA ARG A 159 -14.98 17.51 -44.45
C ARG A 159 -16.16 16.74 -45.04
N GLY A 160 -16.76 17.28 -46.10
CA GLY A 160 -17.75 16.55 -46.89
C GLY A 160 -18.83 17.42 -47.52
N GLU A 161 -18.48 18.23 -48.53
CA GLU A 161 -19.47 18.69 -49.50
C GLU A 161 -19.23 18.02 -50.85
N ASN A 162 -20.34 17.61 -51.47
CA ASN A 162 -20.41 16.62 -52.52
C ASN A 162 -20.79 17.31 -53.84
N PHE A 163 -19.93 17.24 -54.86
CA PHE A 163 -20.21 17.84 -56.16
C PHE A 163 -21.30 17.06 -56.90
N GLN A 164 -22.47 17.69 -57.07
CA GLN A 164 -23.53 17.25 -57.98
C GLN A 164 -23.89 18.39 -58.95
N ASN A 165 -23.40 18.28 -60.19
CA ASN A 165 -23.70 19.19 -61.30
C ASN A 165 -24.93 18.70 -62.08
N ILE A 166 -26.07 19.40 -62.00
CA ILE A 166 -27.26 19.31 -62.86
C ILE A 166 -27.98 20.68 -62.79
N ASN A 167 -28.47 21.36 -63.85
CA ASN A 167 -28.23 21.36 -65.31
C ASN A 167 -28.91 22.62 -65.89
N ILE A 168 -28.23 23.42 -66.74
CA ILE A 168 -28.76 24.02 -67.99
C ILE A 168 -27.63 24.11 -69.01
#